data_AF-A0A958LPP7-F1
#
_entry.id   AF-A0A958LPP7-F1
#
_cell.length_a   1.000
_cell.length_b   1.000
_cell.length_c   1.000
_cell.angle_alpha   90.00
_cell.angle_beta   90.00
_cell.angle_gamma   90.00
#
_symmetry.space_group_name_H-M   'P 1'
#
loop_
_entity.id
_entity.type
_entity.pdbx_description
1 polymer ?
#
loop_
_entity_poly.entity_id
_entity_poly.type
_entity_poly.pdbx_seq_one_letter_code
_entity_poly.pdbx_strand_id
1 'polypeptide(L)'
;MKKTVLQIGILTTIITVIVVLGEDVWARNREAVIQSRLLAQEADWTNRPIRHFRNGTEFQKFVRRIPIRKGKMSDNDIWDRWQAALWGSVFDNTRLSIRILDWLDDQVQTVVDQDQIDLAKARAYFQQPDLNKTVEHYKKIPSESDYWLEAQEELAWTYLRLNQHNKTISALATVASPVFSNIIPAEPYFLKTLTHLQICDYPQVFKTTKLFKENFNKRIPSLQQLASQGTTVDAEKAVDQLAAAPFRLTSVGLQAPHLPTLFWRDQFFQRHILNWRQSKSPTFRARAVRRLQELAQRDLKEISAMVQKMHIVEAEAIQRLHMDVHLTDTHVQQENKKDNKDQLYFPYTSEVWLDELDSYQAKVKDCPTLRKASL
;
A
#
# COMPACT_ATOMS: atom_id res chain seq x y z
N MET A 1 14.35 39.42 -27.18
CA MET A 1 13.10 38.64 -27.07
C MET A 1 13.17 37.23 -27.66
N LYS A 2 13.84 36.95 -28.79
CA LYS A 2 13.88 35.58 -29.37
C LYS A 2 14.64 34.52 -28.56
N LYS A 3 15.66 34.88 -27.77
CA LYS A 3 16.42 33.92 -26.94
C LYS A 3 15.64 33.40 -25.73
N THR A 4 14.78 34.24 -25.12
CA THR A 4 14.00 33.88 -23.93
C THR A 4 12.87 32.90 -24.26
N VAL A 5 12.23 33.05 -25.43
CA VAL A 5 11.18 32.14 -25.90
C VAL A 5 11.74 30.74 -26.21
N LEU A 6 12.97 30.66 -26.73
CA LEU A 6 13.63 29.39 -27.03
C LEU A 6 14.01 28.60 -25.76
N GLN A 7 14.40 29.29 -24.68
CA GLN A 7 14.71 28.64 -23.40
C GLN A 7 13.46 28.08 -22.70
N ILE A 8 12.32 28.78 -22.79
CA ILE A 8 11.06 28.33 -22.17
C ILE A 8 10.51 27.09 -22.88
N GLY A 9 10.60 27.02 -24.22
CA GLY A 9 10.16 25.86 -25.00
C GLY A 9 11.00 24.60 -24.73
N ILE A 10 12.31 24.75 -24.53
CA ILE A 10 13.19 23.61 -24.19
C ILE A 10 12.90 23.10 -22.78
N LEU A 11 12.65 23.99 -21.80
CA LEU A 11 12.29 23.57 -20.44
C LEU A 11 10.95 22.84 -20.38
N THR A 12 9.93 23.32 -21.09
CA THR A 12 8.61 22.65 -21.13
C THR A 12 8.71 21.27 -21.77
N THR A 13 9.45 21.14 -22.89
CA THR A 13 9.62 19.84 -23.56
C THR A 13 10.40 18.84 -22.69
N ILE A 14 11.42 19.29 -21.96
CA ILE A 14 12.18 18.45 -21.04
C ILE A 14 11.31 18.01 -19.84
N ILE A 15 10.48 18.91 -19.29
CA ILE A 15 9.56 18.57 -18.18
C ILE A 15 8.49 17.57 -18.66
N THR A 16 7.89 17.76 -19.84
CA THR A 16 6.90 16.82 -20.38
C THR A 16 7.50 15.45 -20.66
N VAL A 17 8.73 15.38 -21.21
CA VAL A 17 9.43 14.11 -21.44
C VAL A 17 9.80 13.41 -20.12
N ILE A 18 10.16 14.17 -19.08
CA ILE A 18 10.42 13.61 -17.73
C ILE A 18 9.13 13.10 -17.07
N VAL A 19 7.99 13.75 -17.29
CA VAL A 19 6.69 13.32 -16.75
C VAL A 19 6.19 12.06 -17.48
N VAL A 20 6.22 12.05 -18.81
CA VAL A 20 5.68 10.94 -19.64
C VAL A 20 6.58 9.68 -19.58
N LEU A 21 7.91 9.82 -19.65
CA LEU A 21 8.82 8.68 -19.43
C LEU A 21 8.98 8.32 -17.95
N GLY A 22 8.67 9.26 -17.07
CA GLY A 22 8.67 9.09 -15.62
C GLY A 22 7.57 8.14 -15.18
N GLU A 23 6.32 8.34 -15.62
CA GLU A 23 5.16 7.52 -15.20
C GLU A 23 5.34 6.04 -15.52
N ASP A 24 5.85 5.71 -16.70
CA ASP A 24 5.90 4.33 -17.20
C ASP A 24 7.10 3.52 -16.63
N VAL A 25 8.19 4.20 -16.28
CA VAL A 25 9.40 3.62 -15.67
C VAL A 25 9.33 3.68 -14.13
N TRP A 26 8.69 4.70 -13.54
CA TRP A 26 8.42 4.73 -12.10
C TRP A 26 7.38 3.70 -11.69
N ALA A 27 6.30 3.50 -12.46
CA ALA A 27 5.30 2.48 -12.17
C ALA A 27 5.92 1.07 -12.23
N ARG A 28 6.63 0.74 -13.32
CA ARG A 28 7.18 -0.62 -13.50
C ARG A 28 8.29 -1.01 -12.51
N ASN A 29 9.23 -0.10 -12.20
CA ASN A 29 10.40 -0.45 -11.37
C ASN A 29 10.23 -0.19 -9.87
N ARG A 30 9.33 0.71 -9.44
CA ARG A 30 9.12 1.00 -8.00
C ARG A 30 7.98 0.17 -7.40
N GLU A 31 6.95 -0.16 -8.18
CA GLU A 31 5.81 -0.95 -7.71
C GLU A 31 6.16 -2.43 -7.52
N ALA A 32 6.99 -3.01 -8.40
CA ALA A 32 7.54 -4.35 -8.21
C ALA A 32 8.42 -4.44 -6.94
N VAL A 33 9.10 -3.34 -6.59
CA VAL A 33 9.94 -3.24 -5.38
C VAL A 33 9.09 -3.09 -4.11
N ILE A 34 8.00 -2.32 -4.14
CA ILE A 34 7.05 -2.23 -3.01
C ILE A 34 6.37 -3.59 -2.79
N GLN A 35 5.90 -4.23 -3.86
CA GLN A 35 5.33 -5.57 -3.79
C GLN A 35 6.32 -6.62 -3.28
N SER A 36 7.59 -6.57 -3.71
CA SER A 36 8.64 -7.44 -3.16
C SER A 36 8.95 -7.17 -1.67
N ARG A 37 8.80 -5.92 -1.20
CA ARG A 37 8.97 -5.55 0.21
C ARG A 37 7.81 -6.04 1.07
N LEU A 38 6.59 -6.01 0.54
CA LEU A 38 5.39 -6.49 1.25
C LEU A 38 5.33 -8.02 1.25
N LEU A 39 5.69 -8.69 0.15
CA LEU A 39 5.89 -10.16 0.12
C LEU A 39 7.01 -10.62 1.08
N ALA A 40 8.04 -9.80 1.28
CA ALA A 40 9.07 -10.05 2.28
C ALA A 40 8.57 -9.82 3.73
N GLN A 41 7.53 -9.00 3.94
CA GLN A 41 6.87 -8.81 5.25
C GLN A 41 5.83 -9.89 5.55
N GLU A 42 5.27 -10.55 4.54
CA GLU A 42 4.06 -11.38 4.65
C GLU A 42 4.28 -12.87 4.91
N ALA A 43 5.52 -13.35 4.80
CA ALA A 43 5.84 -14.72 5.19
C ALA A 43 5.70 -14.88 6.71
N ASP A 44 4.80 -15.74 7.22
CA ASP A 44 4.84 -16.38 8.57
C ASP A 44 3.95 -15.85 9.70
N TRP A 45 2.84 -16.57 9.90
CA TRP A 45 2.00 -16.58 11.10
C TRP A 45 2.13 -17.87 11.91
N THR A 46 3.22 -18.62 11.74
CA THR A 46 3.50 -19.82 12.52
C THR A 46 4.87 -19.72 13.20
N ASN A 47 5.17 -20.57 14.18
CA ASN A 47 6.47 -20.58 14.87
C ASN A 47 7.66 -21.02 13.96
N ARG A 48 7.62 -20.84 12.62
CA ARG A 48 8.55 -21.49 11.69
C ARG A 48 9.41 -20.50 10.90
N PRO A 49 10.70 -20.35 11.24
CA PRO A 49 11.55 -19.32 10.66
C PRO A 49 11.57 -19.35 9.13
N ILE A 50 11.32 -18.18 8.53
CA ILE A 50 11.43 -17.95 7.09
C ILE A 50 12.89 -18.05 6.68
N ARG A 51 13.13 -18.75 5.58
CA ARG A 51 14.43 -18.78 4.94
C ARG A 51 14.61 -17.49 4.15
N HIS A 52 15.59 -16.70 4.54
CA HIS A 52 16.02 -15.54 3.77
C HIS A 52 17.04 -15.97 2.72
N PHE A 53 16.82 -15.58 1.45
CA PHE A 53 17.76 -15.85 0.36
C PHE A 53 18.56 -14.60 0.04
N ARG A 54 19.89 -14.73 -0.02
CA ARG A 54 20.79 -13.60 -0.33
C ARG A 54 20.82 -13.26 -1.81
N ASN A 55 20.56 -14.24 -2.67
CA ASN A 55 20.59 -14.08 -4.13
C ASN A 55 19.73 -15.14 -4.83
N GLY A 56 19.49 -14.91 -6.13
CA GLY A 56 18.69 -15.82 -6.95
C GLY A 56 19.26 -17.24 -7.03
N THR A 57 20.58 -17.42 -6.97
CA THR A 57 21.21 -18.76 -7.02
C THR A 57 20.86 -19.60 -5.79
N GLU A 58 20.85 -18.99 -4.60
CA GLU A 58 20.46 -19.65 -3.36
C GLU A 58 18.98 -20.06 -3.41
N PHE A 59 18.12 -19.15 -3.89
CA PHE A 59 16.71 -19.41 -4.11
C PHE A 59 16.48 -20.56 -5.09
N GLN A 60 17.17 -20.57 -6.24
CA GLN A 60 17.07 -21.67 -7.21
C GLN A 60 17.49 -23.02 -6.64
N LYS A 61 18.56 -23.06 -5.83
CA LYS A 61 18.97 -24.28 -5.10
C LYS A 61 17.90 -24.73 -4.10
N PHE A 62 17.16 -23.81 -3.50
CA PHE A 62 16.03 -24.15 -2.63
C PHE A 62 14.85 -24.71 -3.41
N VAL A 63 14.40 -24.03 -4.45
CA VAL A 63 13.28 -24.48 -5.31
C VAL A 63 13.52 -25.88 -5.85
N ARG A 64 14.76 -26.19 -6.30
CA ARG A 64 15.13 -27.53 -6.78
C ARG A 64 15.00 -28.65 -5.75
N ARG A 65 15.03 -28.32 -4.45
CA ARG A 65 14.89 -29.28 -3.35
C ARG A 65 13.44 -29.54 -2.98
N ILE A 66 12.51 -28.69 -3.40
CA ILE A 66 11.10 -28.83 -3.06
C ILE A 66 10.51 -29.95 -3.93
N PRO A 67 10.10 -31.07 -3.34
CA PRO A 67 9.56 -32.18 -4.10
C PRO A 67 8.19 -31.80 -4.67
N ILE A 68 8.05 -31.71 -6.00
CA ILE A 68 6.74 -31.59 -6.66
C ILE A 68 6.10 -32.99 -6.70
N ARG A 69 5.64 -33.48 -5.54
CA ARG A 69 4.90 -34.74 -5.43
C ARG A 69 3.40 -34.46 -5.33
N LYS A 70 2.59 -35.32 -5.95
CA LYS A 70 1.13 -35.38 -5.72
C LYS A 70 0.90 -36.35 -4.55
N GLY A 71 0.20 -35.93 -3.50
CA GLY A 71 -0.10 -36.75 -2.32
C GLY A 71 -0.24 -35.92 -1.03
N LYS A 72 -0.53 -36.59 0.09
CA LYS A 72 -0.64 -35.96 1.42
C LYS A 72 0.72 -35.41 1.83
N MET A 73 0.81 -34.08 1.99
CA MET A 73 2.06 -33.39 2.30
C MET A 73 2.17 -33.09 3.79
N SER A 74 3.41 -32.97 4.27
CA SER A 74 3.65 -32.45 5.62
C SER A 74 3.49 -30.94 5.65
N ASP A 75 3.23 -30.39 6.83
CA ASP A 75 3.18 -28.93 7.03
C ASP A 75 4.50 -28.27 6.61
N ASN A 76 5.64 -28.95 6.75
CA ASN A 76 6.94 -28.43 6.33
C ASN A 76 7.01 -28.29 4.80
N ASP A 77 6.44 -29.24 4.07
CA ASP A 77 6.41 -29.17 2.60
C ASP A 77 5.51 -28.03 2.11
N ILE A 78 4.37 -27.81 2.78
CA ILE A 78 3.44 -26.71 2.48
C ILE A 78 4.16 -25.38 2.74
N TRP A 79 4.84 -25.29 3.88
CA TRP A 79 5.62 -24.13 4.28
C TRP A 79 6.75 -23.80 3.30
N ASP A 80 7.55 -24.80 2.89
CA ASP A 80 8.63 -24.60 1.94
C ASP A 80 8.12 -24.10 0.57
N ARG A 81 6.94 -24.56 0.15
CA ARG A 81 6.29 -24.06 -1.07
C ARG A 81 5.80 -22.64 -0.93
N TRP A 82 5.13 -22.31 0.17
CA TRP A 82 4.74 -20.94 0.46
C TRP A 82 5.94 -19.98 0.40
N GLN A 83 7.05 -20.36 1.05
CA GLN A 83 8.32 -19.64 0.97
C GLN A 83 8.79 -19.48 -0.48
N ALA A 84 8.74 -20.57 -1.26
CA ALA A 84 9.15 -20.53 -2.66
C ALA A 84 8.26 -19.65 -3.54
N ALA A 85 6.97 -19.56 -3.24
CA ALA A 85 6.05 -18.67 -3.93
C ALA A 85 6.41 -17.20 -3.67
N LEU A 86 6.48 -16.80 -2.39
CA LEU A 86 6.80 -15.42 -2.01
C LEU A 86 8.14 -14.97 -2.58
N TRP A 87 9.19 -15.78 -2.39
CA TRP A 87 10.51 -15.48 -2.93
C TRP A 87 10.57 -15.57 -4.46
N GLY A 88 9.72 -16.39 -5.07
CA GLY A 88 9.54 -16.44 -6.53
C GLY A 88 9.16 -15.07 -7.09
N SER A 89 8.18 -14.41 -6.49
CA SER A 89 7.79 -13.04 -6.87
C SER A 89 8.88 -12.01 -6.56
N VAL A 90 9.67 -12.18 -5.49
CA VAL A 90 10.79 -11.28 -5.16
C VAL A 90 11.93 -11.37 -6.19
N PHE A 91 12.21 -12.58 -6.70
CA PHE A 91 13.24 -12.82 -7.72
C PHE A 91 12.71 -12.80 -9.16
N ASP A 92 11.59 -12.11 -9.41
CA ASP A 92 10.98 -11.93 -10.74
C ASP A 92 10.66 -13.26 -11.46
N ASN A 93 10.34 -14.30 -10.68
CA ASN A 93 9.87 -15.59 -11.15
C ASN A 93 8.37 -15.76 -10.84
N THR A 94 7.59 -14.78 -11.28
CA THR A 94 6.16 -14.66 -10.96
C THR A 94 5.34 -15.84 -11.47
N ARG A 95 5.72 -16.44 -12.61
CA ARG A 95 5.06 -17.65 -13.13
C ARG A 95 5.21 -18.86 -12.21
N LEU A 96 6.38 -19.03 -11.59
CA LEU A 96 6.59 -20.07 -10.59
C LEU A 96 5.76 -19.77 -9.34
N SER A 97 5.78 -18.50 -8.90
CA SER A 97 5.00 -18.05 -7.75
C SER A 97 3.51 -18.37 -7.90
N ILE A 98 2.89 -17.91 -9.00
CA ILE A 98 1.47 -18.16 -9.29
C ILE A 98 1.17 -19.66 -9.33
N ARG A 99 2.01 -20.46 -10.01
CA ARG A 99 1.81 -21.91 -10.07
C ARG A 99 1.81 -22.56 -8.68
N ILE A 100 2.71 -22.12 -7.79
CA ILE A 100 2.78 -22.66 -6.43
C ILE A 100 1.59 -22.18 -5.60
N LEU A 101 1.18 -20.93 -5.76
CA LEU A 101 0.01 -20.37 -5.06
C LEU A 101 -1.30 -21.02 -5.52
N ASP A 102 -1.48 -21.25 -6.82
CA ASP A 102 -2.62 -21.99 -7.36
C ASP A 102 -2.65 -23.41 -6.81
N TRP A 103 -1.49 -24.06 -6.76
CA TRP A 103 -1.39 -25.38 -6.16
C TRP A 103 -1.76 -25.37 -4.66
N LEU A 104 -1.32 -24.34 -3.90
CA LEU A 104 -1.62 -24.19 -2.47
C LEU A 104 -3.13 -23.98 -2.23
N ASP A 105 -3.76 -23.16 -3.07
CA ASP A 105 -5.19 -22.87 -3.04
C ASP A 105 -6.04 -24.12 -3.32
N ASP A 106 -5.58 -25.00 -4.22
CA ASP A 106 -6.22 -26.28 -4.52
C ASP A 106 -6.10 -27.32 -3.39
N GLN A 107 -5.21 -27.12 -2.41
CA GLN A 107 -5.00 -28.09 -1.33
C GLN A 107 -5.85 -27.76 -0.11
N VAL A 108 -6.42 -28.80 0.51
CA VAL A 108 -6.98 -28.70 1.88
C VAL A 108 -5.81 -28.63 2.87
N GLN A 109 -5.43 -27.42 3.27
CA GLN A 109 -4.33 -27.13 4.18
C GLN A 109 -4.71 -26.03 5.19
N THR A 110 -4.09 -26.05 6.38
CA THR A 110 -4.36 -25.06 7.46
C THR A 110 -3.08 -24.36 7.92
N VAL A 111 -2.00 -24.48 7.15
CA VAL A 111 -0.66 -23.99 7.49
C VAL A 111 -0.50 -22.52 7.09
N VAL A 112 -1.05 -22.15 5.93
CA VAL A 112 -1.05 -20.78 5.41
C VAL A 112 -2.49 -20.29 5.38
N ASP A 113 -2.72 -19.09 5.89
CA ASP A 113 -4.04 -18.47 5.86
C ASP A 113 -4.49 -18.25 4.40
N GLN A 114 -5.77 -18.46 4.12
CA GLN A 114 -6.33 -18.25 2.79
C GLN A 114 -6.18 -16.78 2.37
N ASP A 115 -6.37 -15.84 3.30
CA ASP A 115 -6.24 -14.40 3.01
C ASP A 115 -4.82 -14.04 2.57
N GLN A 116 -3.82 -14.72 3.12
CA GLN A 116 -2.42 -14.57 2.68
C GLN A 116 -2.19 -15.12 1.28
N ILE A 117 -2.79 -16.26 0.97
CA ILE A 117 -2.68 -16.87 -0.37
C ILE A 117 -3.30 -15.92 -1.40
N ASP A 118 -4.51 -15.40 -1.13
CA ASP A 118 -5.19 -14.47 -2.02
C ASP A 118 -4.43 -13.14 -2.17
N LEU A 119 -3.88 -12.61 -1.08
CA LEU A 119 -3.02 -11.42 -1.13
C LEU A 119 -1.78 -11.68 -1.98
N ALA A 120 -1.03 -12.76 -1.73
CA ALA A 120 0.15 -13.11 -2.51
C ALA A 120 -0.16 -13.37 -3.99
N LYS A 121 -1.31 -13.98 -4.30
CA LYS A 121 -1.79 -14.17 -5.68
C LYS A 121 -2.07 -12.83 -6.35
N ALA A 122 -2.80 -11.93 -5.69
CA ALA A 122 -3.12 -10.61 -6.23
C ALA A 122 -1.84 -9.85 -6.61
N ARG A 123 -0.84 -9.86 -5.71
CA ARG A 123 0.48 -9.26 -5.91
C ARG A 123 1.26 -9.88 -7.06
N ALA A 124 1.24 -11.21 -7.15
CA ALA A 124 1.89 -11.92 -8.26
C ALA A 124 1.20 -11.60 -9.61
N TYR A 125 -0.13 -11.57 -9.67
CA TYR A 125 -0.85 -11.15 -10.87
C TYR A 125 -0.62 -9.68 -11.24
N PHE A 126 -0.45 -8.81 -10.24
CA PHE A 126 -0.15 -7.39 -10.47
C PHE A 126 1.22 -7.21 -11.13
N GLN A 127 2.20 -8.02 -10.72
CA GLN A 127 3.51 -8.13 -11.37
C GLN A 127 3.42 -8.76 -12.77
N GLN A 128 2.49 -9.70 -12.99
CA GLN A 128 2.25 -10.37 -14.28
C GLN A 128 1.16 -9.67 -15.13
N PRO A 129 1.26 -8.34 -15.29
CA PRO A 129 0.18 -7.36 -15.60
C PRO A 129 -1.27 -7.86 -15.83
N ASP A 130 -1.77 -8.83 -15.08
CA ASP A 130 -3.11 -9.41 -15.22
C ASP A 130 -4.02 -8.75 -14.18
N LEU A 131 -4.30 -7.46 -14.42
CA LEU A 131 -4.96 -6.59 -13.46
C LEU A 131 -6.39 -7.04 -13.12
N ASN A 132 -7.05 -7.79 -14.01
CA ASN A 132 -8.38 -8.32 -13.74
C ASN A 132 -8.33 -9.41 -12.65
N LYS A 133 -7.38 -10.35 -12.75
CA LYS A 133 -7.16 -11.35 -11.70
C LYS A 133 -6.64 -10.73 -10.42
N THR A 134 -5.81 -9.69 -10.52
CA THR A 134 -5.41 -8.92 -9.35
C THR A 134 -6.61 -8.39 -8.58
N VAL A 135 -7.56 -7.73 -9.27
CA VAL A 135 -8.80 -7.24 -8.64
C VAL A 135 -9.61 -8.40 -8.04
N GLU A 136 -9.73 -9.52 -8.76
CA GLU A 136 -10.46 -10.69 -8.27
C GLU A 136 -9.92 -11.20 -6.93
N HIS A 137 -8.59 -11.35 -6.81
CA HIS A 137 -7.99 -11.88 -5.59
C HIS A 137 -7.98 -10.89 -4.43
N TYR A 138 -7.73 -9.59 -4.64
CA TYR A 138 -7.86 -8.61 -3.55
C TYR A 138 -9.28 -8.58 -2.96
N LYS A 139 -10.31 -8.77 -3.79
CA LYS A 139 -11.71 -8.81 -3.35
C LYS A 139 -12.10 -10.05 -2.56
N LYS A 140 -11.30 -11.12 -2.58
CA LYS A 140 -11.55 -12.32 -1.79
C LYS A 140 -11.21 -12.12 -0.31
N ILE A 141 -10.36 -11.13 0.00
CA ILE A 141 -9.94 -10.82 1.37
C ILE A 141 -11.08 -10.11 2.10
N PRO A 142 -11.64 -10.70 3.17
CA PRO A 142 -12.82 -10.17 3.86
C PRO A 142 -12.48 -8.96 4.73
N SER A 143 -13.48 -8.12 5.05
CA SER A 143 -13.35 -6.91 5.88
C SER A 143 -12.82 -7.18 7.29
N GLU A 144 -13.04 -8.39 7.81
CA GLU A 144 -12.60 -8.82 9.15
C GLU A 144 -11.11 -9.20 9.17
N SER A 145 -10.48 -9.33 8.00
CA SER A 145 -9.08 -9.75 7.88
C SER A 145 -8.12 -8.66 8.32
N ASP A 146 -7.04 -9.05 9.02
CA ASP A 146 -5.91 -8.16 9.34
C ASP A 146 -5.15 -7.68 8.07
N TYR A 147 -5.47 -8.26 6.90
CA TYR A 147 -4.94 -7.92 5.59
C TYR A 147 -5.80 -6.92 4.81
N TRP A 148 -7.04 -6.68 5.22
CA TRP A 148 -8.00 -5.98 4.40
C TRP A 148 -7.60 -4.54 4.06
N LEU A 149 -7.10 -3.77 5.03
CA LEU A 149 -6.67 -2.38 4.78
C LEU A 149 -5.54 -2.28 3.75
N GLU A 150 -4.59 -3.22 3.81
CA GLU A 150 -3.48 -3.32 2.85
C GLU A 150 -3.99 -3.76 1.48
N ALA A 151 -4.90 -4.74 1.45
CA ALA A 151 -5.57 -5.18 0.23
C ALA A 151 -6.34 -4.04 -0.44
N GLN A 152 -7.04 -3.19 0.32
CA GLN A 152 -7.77 -2.03 -0.22
C GLN A 152 -6.82 -0.97 -0.82
N GLU A 153 -5.68 -0.72 -0.18
CA GLU A 153 -4.66 0.17 -0.72
C GLU A 153 -4.09 -0.36 -2.05
N GLU A 154 -3.72 -1.64 -2.10
CA GLU A 154 -3.16 -2.24 -3.31
C GLU A 154 -4.22 -2.45 -4.42
N LEU A 155 -5.47 -2.68 -4.04
CA LEU A 155 -6.61 -2.67 -4.94
C LEU A 155 -6.81 -1.28 -5.56
N ALA A 156 -6.62 -0.20 -4.78
CA ALA A 156 -6.68 1.15 -5.30
C ALA A 156 -5.59 1.42 -6.36
N TRP A 157 -4.36 0.94 -6.14
CA TRP A 157 -3.29 0.98 -7.14
C TRP A 157 -3.67 0.22 -8.41
N THR A 158 -4.30 -0.95 -8.26
CA THR A 158 -4.77 -1.76 -9.39
C THR A 158 -5.85 -1.03 -10.19
N TYR A 159 -6.83 -0.42 -9.52
CA TYR A 159 -7.85 0.40 -10.19
C TYR A 159 -7.26 1.63 -10.87
N LEU A 160 -6.21 2.23 -10.28
CA LEU A 160 -5.55 3.38 -10.88
C LEU A 160 -4.89 2.99 -12.21
N ARG A 161 -4.19 1.85 -12.24
CA ARG A 161 -3.59 1.29 -13.47
C ARG A 161 -4.62 0.89 -14.53
N LEU A 162 -5.85 0.59 -14.12
CA LEU A 162 -6.99 0.34 -15.01
C LEU A 162 -7.69 1.63 -15.47
N ASN A 163 -7.19 2.82 -15.09
CA ASN A 163 -7.84 4.12 -15.28
C ASN A 163 -9.26 4.19 -14.68
N GLN A 164 -9.54 3.38 -13.65
CA GLN A 164 -10.83 3.34 -12.97
C GLN A 164 -10.81 4.29 -11.75
N HIS A 165 -10.57 5.58 -11.98
CA HIS A 165 -10.38 6.59 -10.92
C HIS A 165 -11.52 6.63 -9.90
N ASN A 166 -12.79 6.45 -10.34
CA ASN A 166 -13.95 6.35 -9.45
C ASN A 166 -13.78 5.26 -8.39
N LYS A 167 -13.29 4.08 -8.81
CA LYS A 167 -13.06 2.93 -7.92
C LYS A 167 -11.80 3.11 -7.09
N THR A 168 -10.75 3.73 -7.64
CA THR A 168 -9.57 4.12 -6.86
C THR A 168 -9.93 5.04 -5.71
N ILE A 169 -10.71 6.10 -5.96
CA ILE A 169 -11.14 7.05 -4.93
C ILE A 169 -12.02 6.35 -3.89
N SER A 170 -12.90 5.45 -4.32
CA SER A 170 -13.71 4.64 -3.41
C SER A 170 -12.86 3.81 -2.45
N ALA A 171 -11.95 2.97 -2.97
CA ALA A 171 -11.09 2.14 -2.15
C ALA A 171 -10.25 2.98 -1.16
N LEU A 172 -9.79 4.16 -1.61
CA LEU A 172 -9.02 5.09 -0.76
C LEU A 172 -9.87 5.90 0.21
N ALA A 173 -11.17 6.08 -0.02
CA ALA A 173 -12.06 6.71 0.96
C ALA A 173 -12.11 5.89 2.24
N THR A 174 -12.16 4.57 2.07
CA THR A 174 -12.14 3.59 3.16
C THR A 174 -10.82 3.63 3.92
N VAL A 175 -9.69 3.42 3.23
CA VAL A 175 -8.38 3.38 3.91
C VAL A 175 -8.02 4.72 4.52
N ALA A 176 -8.32 5.84 3.87
CA ALA A 176 -8.02 7.18 4.39
C ALA A 176 -9.06 7.73 5.38
N SER A 177 -10.00 6.89 5.86
CA SER A 177 -10.96 7.28 6.89
C SER A 177 -10.23 7.65 8.20
N PRO A 178 -10.69 8.68 8.94
CA PRO A 178 -10.12 9.04 10.24
C PRO A 178 -10.08 7.89 11.25
N VAL A 179 -10.97 6.90 11.11
CA VAL A 179 -10.99 5.69 11.97
C VAL A 179 -9.66 4.93 11.88
N PHE A 180 -9.05 4.89 10.70
CA PHE A 180 -7.82 4.14 10.45
C PHE A 180 -6.57 5.02 10.41
N SER A 181 -6.68 6.34 10.63
CA SER A 181 -5.57 7.31 10.47
C SER A 181 -4.30 6.96 11.24
N ASN A 182 -4.45 6.20 12.32
CA ASN A 182 -3.38 5.84 13.24
C ASN A 182 -2.65 4.55 12.89
N ILE A 183 -3.21 3.74 11.99
CA ILE A 183 -2.71 2.39 11.68
C ILE A 183 -2.36 2.23 10.19
N ILE A 184 -2.87 3.11 9.33
CA ILE A 184 -2.56 3.11 7.91
C ILE A 184 -1.21 3.75 7.60
N PRO A 185 -0.55 3.33 6.52
CA PRO A 185 0.64 3.99 6.01
C PRO A 185 0.32 5.35 5.36
N ALA A 186 1.38 6.07 5.01
CA ALA A 186 1.28 7.37 4.36
C ALA A 186 0.84 7.29 2.89
N GLU A 187 1.03 6.14 2.25
CA GLU A 187 0.86 5.93 0.82
C GLU A 187 -0.58 6.09 0.30
N PRO A 188 -1.64 5.65 1.00
CA PRO A 188 -3.03 5.91 0.60
C PRO A 188 -3.34 7.39 0.37
N TYR A 189 -2.78 8.29 1.18
CA TYR A 189 -2.97 9.73 1.01
C TYR A 189 -2.29 10.23 -0.26
N PHE A 190 -1.06 9.79 -0.51
CA PHE A 190 -0.37 10.12 -1.74
C PHE A 190 -1.14 9.62 -2.96
N LEU A 191 -1.59 8.36 -2.94
CA LEU A 191 -2.34 7.77 -4.05
C LEU A 191 -3.66 8.52 -4.30
N LYS A 192 -4.34 8.94 -3.23
CA LYS A 192 -5.59 9.70 -3.32
C LYS A 192 -5.34 11.09 -3.90
N THR A 193 -4.29 11.79 -3.45
CA THR A 193 -3.87 13.09 -4.00
C THR A 193 -3.49 12.95 -5.47
N LEU A 194 -2.73 11.92 -5.85
CA LEU A 194 -2.36 11.65 -7.25
C LEU A 194 -3.60 11.39 -8.12
N THR A 195 -4.55 10.59 -7.62
CA THR A 195 -5.79 10.29 -8.33
C THR A 195 -6.62 11.57 -8.55
N HIS A 196 -6.74 12.42 -7.53
CA HIS A 196 -7.41 13.72 -7.65
C HIS A 196 -6.72 14.65 -8.65
N LEU A 197 -5.39 14.63 -8.72
CA LEU A 197 -4.64 15.38 -9.74
C LEU A 197 -4.96 14.87 -11.15
N GLN A 198 -4.97 13.55 -11.38
CA GLN A 198 -5.23 12.95 -12.70
C GLN A 198 -6.61 13.32 -13.24
N ILE A 199 -7.60 13.45 -12.37
CA ILE A 199 -8.97 13.84 -12.73
C ILE A 199 -9.20 15.35 -12.64
N CYS A 200 -8.17 16.13 -12.33
CA CYS A 200 -8.21 17.58 -12.21
C CYS A 200 -9.16 18.11 -11.12
N ASP A 201 -9.34 17.33 -10.05
CA ASP A 201 -10.04 17.73 -8.83
C ASP A 201 -9.04 18.37 -7.85
N TYR A 202 -8.51 19.53 -8.24
CA TYR A 202 -7.49 20.25 -7.48
C TYR A 202 -7.92 20.64 -6.06
N PRO A 203 -9.19 21.03 -5.78
CA PRO A 203 -9.61 21.25 -4.39
C PRO A 203 -9.41 20.03 -3.49
N GLN A 204 -9.65 18.82 -4.01
CA GLN A 204 -9.43 17.59 -3.25
C GLN A 204 -7.94 17.23 -3.10
N VAL A 205 -7.06 17.64 -4.03
CA VAL A 205 -5.59 17.55 -3.86
C VAL A 205 -5.18 18.23 -2.56
N PHE A 206 -5.53 19.51 -2.40
CA PHE A 206 -5.16 20.27 -1.20
C PHE A 206 -5.88 19.78 0.07
N LYS A 207 -7.15 19.36 -0.05
CA LYS A 207 -7.90 18.79 1.08
C LYS A 207 -7.25 17.51 1.59
N THR A 208 -6.84 16.61 0.69
CA THR A 208 -6.20 15.34 1.05
C THR A 208 -4.84 15.56 1.69
N THR A 209 -4.03 16.50 1.17
CA THR A 209 -2.74 16.83 1.78
C THR A 209 -2.88 17.50 3.14
N LYS A 210 -3.90 18.35 3.33
CA LYS A 210 -4.21 18.92 4.65
C LYS A 210 -4.58 17.82 5.66
N LEU A 211 -5.46 16.90 5.28
CA LEU A 211 -5.85 15.77 6.13
C LEU A 211 -4.66 14.89 6.50
N PHE A 212 -3.76 14.61 5.54
CA PHE A 212 -2.51 13.90 5.80
C PHE A 212 -1.68 14.60 6.89
N LYS A 213 -1.47 15.92 6.77
CA LYS A 213 -0.72 16.71 7.75
C LYS A 213 -1.37 16.63 9.14
N GLU A 214 -2.69 16.78 9.23
CA GLU A 214 -3.43 16.70 10.50
C GLU A 214 -3.28 15.33 11.20
N ASN A 215 -3.28 14.24 10.43
CA ASN A 215 -3.18 12.89 10.96
C ASN A 215 -1.73 12.54 11.35
N PHE A 216 -0.75 12.83 10.49
CA PHE A 216 0.63 12.45 10.73
C PHE A 216 1.37 13.39 11.70
N ASN A 217 0.99 14.66 11.82
CA ASN A 217 1.59 15.57 12.81
C ASN A 217 1.41 15.07 14.26
N LYS A 218 0.34 14.31 14.54
CA LYS A 218 0.10 13.71 15.86
C LYS A 218 1.00 12.50 16.12
N ARG A 219 1.34 11.74 15.07
CA ARG A 219 2.05 10.45 15.16
C ARG A 219 3.57 10.59 15.06
N ILE A 220 4.05 11.52 14.25
CA ILE A 220 5.48 11.76 14.01
C ILE A 220 6.28 11.93 15.32
N PRO A 221 5.84 12.70 16.33
CA PRO A 221 6.61 12.87 17.56
C PRO A 221 6.87 11.54 18.30
N SER A 222 5.86 10.67 18.41
CA SER A 222 6.00 9.35 19.03
C SER A 222 6.98 8.46 18.26
N LEU A 223 6.89 8.47 16.92
CA LEU A 223 7.81 7.72 16.07
C LEU A 223 9.25 8.25 16.15
N GLN A 224 9.45 9.57 16.22
CA GLN A 224 10.76 10.20 16.39
C GLN A 224 11.37 9.83 17.74
N GLN A 225 10.57 9.84 18.81
CA GLN A 225 11.00 9.42 20.12
C GLN A 225 11.44 7.96 20.10
N LEU A 226 10.62 7.05 19.55
CA LEU A 226 10.96 5.63 19.45
C LEU A 226 12.20 5.39 18.58
N ALA A 227 12.32 6.08 17.45
CA ALA A 227 13.45 5.97 16.53
C ALA A 227 14.78 6.41 17.16
N SER A 228 14.76 7.40 18.06
CA SER A 228 15.95 7.98 18.69
C SER A 228 16.33 7.29 20.00
N GLN A 229 15.37 7.07 20.90
CA GLN A 229 15.61 6.51 22.24
C GLN A 229 15.65 4.98 22.23
N GLY A 230 15.12 4.35 21.18
CA GLY A 230 15.06 2.91 21.02
C GLY A 230 13.94 2.21 21.80
N THR A 231 13.45 2.83 22.87
CA THR A 231 12.30 2.35 23.64
C THR A 231 11.39 3.50 24.09
N THR A 232 10.09 3.22 24.19
CA THR A 232 9.06 4.11 24.74
C THR A 232 8.14 3.29 25.64
N VAL A 233 7.40 3.95 26.54
CA VAL A 233 6.42 3.28 27.42
C VAL A 233 5.40 2.49 26.60
N ASP A 234 4.95 3.03 25.47
CA ASP A 234 4.01 2.36 24.57
C ASP A 234 4.63 1.15 23.86
N ALA A 235 5.90 1.25 23.44
CA ALA A 235 6.62 0.13 22.83
C ALA A 235 6.82 -1.03 23.82
N GLU A 236 7.22 -0.74 25.05
CA GLU A 236 7.36 -1.75 26.11
C GLU A 236 6.02 -2.43 26.42
N LYS A 237 4.96 -1.63 26.60
CA LYS A 237 3.60 -2.16 26.82
C LYS A 237 3.13 -3.03 25.66
N ALA A 238 3.37 -2.62 24.42
CA ALA A 238 2.99 -3.39 23.25
C ALA A 238 3.75 -4.72 23.17
N VAL A 239 5.05 -4.73 23.50
CA VAL A 239 5.84 -5.97 23.59
C VAL A 239 5.28 -6.90 24.67
N ASP A 240 4.90 -6.36 25.83
CA ASP A 240 4.33 -7.16 26.92
C ASP A 240 2.93 -7.70 26.58
N GLN A 241 2.05 -6.88 26.00
CA GLN A 241 0.72 -7.29 25.51
C GLN A 241 0.84 -8.38 24.45
N LEU A 242 1.69 -8.18 23.44
CA LEU A 242 1.96 -9.16 22.41
C LEU A 242 2.76 -10.35 22.91
N ALA A 243 3.35 -10.34 24.11
CA ALA A 243 3.89 -11.57 24.69
C ALA A 243 2.80 -12.45 25.31
N ALA A 244 1.65 -11.87 25.66
CA ALA A 244 0.52 -12.56 26.28
C ALA A 244 -0.61 -12.92 25.30
N ALA A 245 -0.69 -12.26 24.14
CA ALA A 245 -1.80 -12.37 23.20
C ALA A 245 -1.35 -12.77 21.78
N PRO A 246 -2.27 -13.14 20.88
CA PRO A 246 -1.97 -13.31 19.45
C PRO A 246 -1.39 -12.03 18.82
N PHE A 247 -0.66 -12.15 17.70
CA PHE A 247 -0.08 -11.01 16.98
C PHE A 247 -1.09 -10.22 16.16
N ARG A 248 -2.13 -9.69 16.81
CA ARG A 248 -3.16 -8.89 16.16
C ARG A 248 -3.06 -7.44 16.57
N LEU A 249 -3.48 -6.55 15.68
CA LEU A 249 -3.60 -5.12 15.98
C LEU A 249 -4.45 -4.87 17.24
N THR A 250 -5.57 -5.59 17.33
CA THR A 250 -6.52 -5.52 18.46
C THR A 250 -5.90 -5.91 19.80
N SER A 251 -4.83 -6.71 19.79
CA SER A 251 -4.14 -7.13 21.02
C SER A 251 -3.31 -6.02 21.67
N VAL A 252 -2.96 -4.99 20.89
CA VAL A 252 -2.16 -3.85 21.36
C VAL A 252 -3.04 -2.68 21.80
N GLY A 253 -4.21 -2.51 21.18
CA GLY A 253 -5.21 -1.54 21.60
C GLY A 253 -4.72 -0.09 21.51
N LEU A 254 -4.76 0.63 22.65
CA LEU A 254 -4.51 2.08 22.72
C LEU A 254 -3.10 2.50 22.34
N GLN A 255 -2.15 1.56 22.33
CA GLN A 255 -0.74 1.81 22.02
C GLN A 255 -0.47 1.86 20.52
N ALA A 256 -1.34 1.25 19.70
CA ALA A 256 -1.14 1.12 18.26
C ALA A 256 -0.86 2.46 17.53
N PRO A 257 -1.52 3.59 17.84
CA PRO A 257 -1.25 4.88 17.21
C PRO A 257 0.18 5.41 17.39
N HIS A 258 0.87 4.98 18.44
CA HIS A 258 2.21 5.45 18.80
C HIS A 258 3.31 4.55 18.26
N LEU A 259 2.96 3.49 17.52
CA LEU A 259 3.88 2.47 17.03
C LEU A 259 4.03 2.55 15.51
N PRO A 260 5.11 1.96 14.96
CA PRO A 260 5.33 1.92 13.51
C PRO A 260 4.20 1.21 12.78
N THR A 261 3.95 1.56 11.52
CA THR A 261 2.92 0.87 10.72
C THR A 261 3.22 -0.63 10.60
N LEU A 262 2.15 -1.45 10.65
CA LEU A 262 2.21 -2.91 10.47
C LEU A 262 3.21 -3.64 11.38
N PHE A 263 3.64 -3.04 12.50
CA PHE A 263 4.67 -3.64 13.36
C PHE A 263 4.27 -5.01 13.93
N TRP A 264 2.97 -5.22 14.17
CA TRP A 264 2.45 -6.50 14.66
C TRP A 264 2.60 -7.62 13.64
N ARG A 265 2.79 -7.29 12.35
CA ARG A 265 3.04 -8.21 11.24
C ARG A 265 4.52 -8.36 10.91
N ASP A 266 5.42 -7.60 11.55
CA ASP A 266 6.86 -7.73 11.29
C ASP A 266 7.39 -9.05 11.86
N GLN A 267 7.90 -9.89 10.97
CA GLN A 267 8.35 -11.25 11.29
C GLN A 267 9.49 -11.29 12.31
N PHE A 268 10.46 -10.39 12.17
CA PHE A 268 11.61 -10.36 13.07
C PHE A 268 11.15 -9.96 14.47
N PHE A 269 10.26 -8.98 14.56
CA PHE A 269 9.63 -8.56 15.79
C PHE A 269 8.84 -9.70 16.44
N GLN A 270 7.91 -10.32 15.70
CA GLN A 270 7.13 -11.46 16.19
C GLN A 270 8.04 -12.60 16.68
N ARG A 271 9.07 -12.96 15.91
CA ARG A 271 10.05 -14.00 16.27
C ARG A 271 10.80 -13.68 17.55
N HIS A 272 11.20 -12.42 17.75
CA HIS A 272 11.83 -12.00 18.99
C HIS A 272 10.88 -12.12 20.17
N ILE A 273 9.61 -11.74 20.00
CA ILE A 273 8.58 -11.93 21.03
C ILE A 273 8.35 -13.42 21.31
N LEU A 274 8.19 -14.28 20.30
CA LEU A 274 7.96 -15.72 20.48
C LEU A 274 9.11 -16.40 21.22
N ASN A 275 10.36 -16.11 20.84
CA ASN A 275 11.53 -16.62 21.54
C ASN A 275 11.58 -16.10 22.99
N TRP A 276 11.19 -14.85 23.21
CA TRP A 276 11.06 -14.31 24.56
C TRP A 276 9.95 -15.00 25.37
N ARG A 277 8.79 -15.31 24.76
CA ARG A 277 7.71 -16.06 25.43
C ARG A 277 8.21 -17.41 25.94
N GLN A 278 8.98 -18.13 25.11
CA GLN A 278 9.51 -19.46 25.42
C GLN A 278 10.65 -19.41 26.43
N SER A 279 11.65 -18.55 26.21
CA SER A 279 12.90 -18.58 26.97
C SER A 279 12.94 -17.60 28.13
N LYS A 280 12.03 -16.63 28.18
CA LYS A 280 12.00 -15.47 29.10
C LYS A 280 13.32 -14.69 29.16
N SER A 281 14.18 -14.79 28.14
CA SER A 281 15.48 -14.11 28.13
C SER A 281 15.32 -12.61 27.87
N PRO A 282 15.96 -11.74 28.66
CA PRO A 282 15.93 -10.28 28.44
C PRO A 282 16.54 -9.88 27.09
N THR A 283 17.40 -10.72 26.51
CA THR A 283 18.03 -10.47 25.21
C THR A 283 17.03 -10.45 24.06
N PHE A 284 16.05 -11.37 24.05
CA PHE A 284 15.04 -11.40 23.00
C PHE A 284 14.05 -10.24 23.13
N ARG A 285 13.71 -9.85 24.36
CA ARG A 285 12.91 -8.65 24.64
C ARG A 285 13.61 -7.40 24.10
N ALA A 286 14.88 -7.21 24.44
CA ALA A 286 15.69 -6.09 23.93
C ALA A 286 15.79 -6.08 22.39
N ARG A 287 15.88 -7.25 21.75
CA ARG A 287 15.86 -7.36 20.28
C ARG A 287 14.50 -6.99 19.68
N ALA A 288 13.39 -7.35 20.31
CA ALA A 288 12.05 -6.94 19.87
C ALA A 288 11.89 -5.42 19.92
N VAL A 289 12.31 -4.80 21.03
CA VAL A 289 12.30 -3.34 21.20
C VAL A 289 13.20 -2.64 20.18
N ARG A 290 14.43 -3.13 19.99
CA ARG A 290 15.33 -2.63 18.94
C ARG A 290 14.72 -2.77 17.54
N ARG A 291 13.97 -3.84 17.28
CA ARG A 291 13.28 -4.01 16.01
C ARG A 291 12.19 -2.94 15.80
N LEU A 292 11.44 -2.59 16.84
CA LEU A 292 10.48 -1.48 16.78
C LEU A 292 11.17 -0.15 16.48
N GLN A 293 12.36 0.09 17.03
CA GLN A 293 13.16 1.27 16.69
C GLN A 293 13.51 1.33 15.19
N GLU A 294 13.97 0.21 14.62
CA GLU A 294 14.29 0.12 13.18
C GLU A 294 13.04 0.36 12.31
N LEU A 295 11.89 -0.19 12.73
CA LEU A 295 10.62 0.03 12.05
C LEU A 295 10.17 1.49 12.14
N ALA A 296 10.34 2.15 13.29
CA ALA A 296 10.03 3.57 13.43
C ALA A 296 10.88 4.44 12.50
N GLN A 297 12.18 4.14 12.38
CA GLN A 297 13.07 4.83 11.44
C GLN A 297 12.64 4.64 9.98
N ARG A 298 12.20 3.43 9.63
CA ARG A 298 11.64 3.13 8.30
C ARG A 298 10.36 3.92 8.04
N ASP A 299 9.43 3.89 8.99
CA ASP A 299 8.13 4.57 8.86
C ASP A 299 8.31 6.08 8.71
N LEU A 300 9.20 6.70 9.50
CA LEU A 300 9.57 8.11 9.34
C LEU A 300 10.16 8.44 7.97
N LYS A 301 11.00 7.55 7.42
CA LYS A 301 11.57 7.71 6.08
C LYS A 301 10.48 7.60 5.00
N GLU A 302 9.54 6.68 5.17
CA GLU A 302 8.41 6.50 4.25
C GLU A 302 7.46 7.71 4.30
N ILE A 303 7.10 8.18 5.49
CA ILE A 303 6.31 9.40 5.71
C ILE A 303 7.00 10.59 5.02
N SER A 304 8.30 10.79 5.25
CA SER A 304 9.07 11.88 4.62
C SER A 304 9.07 11.78 3.09
N ALA A 305 9.24 10.57 2.55
CA ALA A 305 9.19 10.36 1.11
C ALA A 305 7.79 10.63 0.53
N MET A 306 6.71 10.25 1.22
CA MET A 306 5.35 10.57 0.77
C MET A 306 5.06 12.06 0.81
N VAL A 307 5.53 12.78 1.84
CA VAL A 307 5.42 14.24 1.90
C VAL A 307 6.07 14.91 0.69
N GLN A 308 7.28 14.48 0.32
CA GLN A 308 7.96 14.99 -0.87
C GLN A 308 7.16 14.74 -2.14
N LYS A 309 6.61 13.53 -2.32
CA LYS A 309 5.77 13.21 -3.48
C LYS A 309 4.50 14.07 -3.51
N MET A 310 3.83 14.25 -2.38
CA MET A 310 2.62 15.06 -2.29
C MET A 310 2.90 16.54 -2.60
N HIS A 311 4.04 17.09 -2.16
CA HIS A 311 4.44 18.45 -2.54
C HIS A 311 4.65 18.61 -4.05
N ILE A 312 5.19 17.59 -4.73
CA ILE A 312 5.31 17.59 -6.20
C ILE A 312 3.91 17.63 -6.83
N VAL A 313 2.98 16.81 -6.34
CA VAL A 313 1.59 16.79 -6.82
C VAL A 313 0.88 18.12 -6.57
N GLU A 314 1.09 18.75 -5.41
CA GLU A 314 0.56 20.09 -5.11
C GLU A 314 1.14 21.15 -6.05
N ALA A 315 2.44 21.13 -6.31
CA ALA A 315 3.09 22.06 -7.23
C ALA A 315 2.54 21.93 -8.67
N GLU A 316 2.35 20.70 -9.14
CA GLU A 316 1.73 20.41 -10.43
C GLU A 316 0.27 20.89 -10.48
N ALA A 317 -0.51 20.68 -9.42
CA ALA A 317 -1.88 21.19 -9.32
C ALA A 317 -1.94 22.73 -9.41
N ILE A 318 -1.05 23.43 -8.70
CA ILE A 318 -0.93 24.90 -8.76
C ILE A 318 -0.56 25.35 -10.18
N GLN A 319 0.39 24.68 -10.82
CA GLN A 319 0.82 25.01 -12.17
C GLN A 319 -0.33 24.86 -13.18
N ARG A 320 -1.07 23.75 -13.12
CA ARG A 320 -2.23 23.53 -14.01
C ARG A 320 -3.34 24.56 -13.77
N LEU A 321 -3.65 24.87 -12.51
CA LEU A 321 -4.59 25.94 -12.16
C LEU A 321 -4.19 27.29 -12.76
N HIS A 322 -2.90 27.64 -12.71
CA HIS A 322 -2.41 28.90 -13.28
C HIS A 322 -2.52 28.92 -14.80
N MET A 323 -2.20 27.80 -15.47
CA MET A 323 -2.36 27.66 -16.91
C MET A 323 -3.84 27.71 -17.35
N ASP A 324 -4.75 27.11 -16.58
CA ASP A 324 -6.18 27.08 -16.87
C ASP A 324 -6.81 28.48 -16.77
N VAL A 325 -6.43 29.28 -15.77
CA VAL A 325 -6.88 30.67 -15.64
C VAL A 325 -6.50 31.49 -16.88
N HIS A 326 -5.31 31.27 -17.43
CA HIS A 326 -4.87 31.91 -18.67
C HIS A 326 -5.58 31.41 -19.93
N LEU A 327 -6.22 30.23 -19.89
CA LEU A 327 -7.02 29.69 -21.00
C LEU A 327 -8.49 30.14 -20.94
N THR A 328 -9.03 30.40 -19.73
CA THR A 328 -10.42 30.84 -19.53
C THR A 328 -10.74 32.25 -20.02
N ASP A 329 -9.74 33.07 -20.37
CA ASP A 329 -9.94 34.33 -21.11
C ASP A 329 -10.42 34.11 -22.55
N THR A 330 -10.49 32.85 -23.00
CA THR A 330 -11.03 32.45 -24.30
C THR A 330 -12.05 31.32 -24.15
N HIS A 331 -13.31 31.69 -23.86
CA HIS A 331 -14.54 30.89 -23.90
C HIS A 331 -14.67 29.66 -22.95
N VAL A 332 -15.81 29.55 -22.24
CA VAL A 332 -16.99 28.74 -22.62
C VAL A 332 -18.05 28.79 -21.49
N GLN A 333 -19.30 29.02 -21.90
CA GLN A 333 -20.50 28.90 -21.06
C GLN A 333 -20.69 27.45 -20.62
N GLN A 334 -20.92 27.24 -19.32
CA GLN A 334 -21.28 25.91 -18.79
C GLN A 334 -22.69 25.51 -19.25
N GLU A 335 -22.79 24.40 -19.97
CA GLU A 335 -24.04 23.72 -20.23
C GLU A 335 -24.60 23.10 -18.94
N ASN A 336 -25.79 23.54 -18.54
CA ASN A 336 -26.58 22.92 -17.49
C ASN A 336 -27.11 21.56 -17.98
N LYS A 337 -26.57 20.46 -17.45
CA LYS A 337 -27.07 19.11 -17.73
C LYS A 337 -28.18 18.75 -16.74
N LYS A 338 -29.33 18.30 -17.26
CA LYS A 338 -30.51 17.88 -16.50
C LYS A 338 -30.27 16.56 -15.75
N ASP A 339 -30.61 16.54 -14.46
CA ASP A 339 -30.66 15.34 -13.64
C ASP A 339 -31.78 14.40 -14.08
N ASN A 340 -31.47 13.10 -14.11
CA ASN A 340 -32.42 12.03 -14.39
C ASN A 340 -33.22 11.74 -13.10
N LYS A 341 -34.56 11.72 -13.19
CA LYS A 341 -35.48 11.66 -12.04
C LYS A 341 -35.40 10.39 -11.19
N ASP A 342 -34.69 9.36 -11.66
CA ASP A 342 -34.65 8.04 -11.03
C ASP A 342 -33.32 7.73 -10.32
N GLN A 343 -32.43 8.71 -10.14
CA GLN A 343 -31.20 8.54 -9.34
C GLN A 343 -31.30 9.33 -8.04
N LEU A 344 -31.38 8.63 -6.91
CA LEU A 344 -31.19 9.21 -5.58
C LEU A 344 -29.71 9.58 -5.42
N TYR A 345 -29.43 10.87 -5.29
CA TYR A 345 -28.12 11.40 -4.97
C TYR A 345 -28.08 11.73 -3.48
N PHE A 346 -27.29 10.99 -2.71
CA PHE A 346 -26.98 11.35 -1.34
C PHE A 346 -25.80 12.33 -1.38
N PRO A 347 -26.01 13.61 -1.03
CA PRO A 347 -24.87 14.51 -0.84
C PRO A 347 -24.03 13.95 0.30
N TYR A 348 -22.74 13.76 0.06
CA TYR A 348 -21.80 13.30 1.08
C TYR A 348 -21.86 14.23 2.30
N THR A 349 -22.53 13.78 3.35
CA THR A 349 -22.38 14.30 4.71
C THR A 349 -21.11 13.68 5.27
N SER A 350 -20.41 14.36 6.18
CA SER A 350 -19.12 13.90 6.74
C SER A 350 -19.20 12.61 7.58
N GLU A 351 -20.32 11.88 7.51
CA GLU A 351 -20.58 10.65 8.25
C GLU A 351 -20.20 9.46 7.38
N VAL A 352 -19.33 8.61 7.91
CA VAL A 352 -18.84 7.41 7.24
C VAL A 352 -19.36 6.21 8.04
N TRP A 353 -20.27 5.45 7.46
CA TRP A 353 -20.78 4.20 8.02
C TRP A 353 -19.83 3.05 7.67
N LEU A 354 -19.52 2.20 8.66
CA LEU A 354 -18.56 1.09 8.51
C LEU A 354 -19.02 0.04 7.50
N ASP A 355 -20.32 -0.20 7.41
CA ASP A 355 -20.96 -1.16 6.50
C ASP A 355 -21.10 -0.64 5.06
N GLU A 356 -20.93 0.66 4.84
CA GLU A 356 -20.95 1.28 3.50
C GLU A 356 -19.55 1.44 2.88
N LEU A 357 -18.49 1.18 3.64
CA LEU A 357 -17.08 1.34 3.22
C LEU A 357 -16.76 0.57 1.92
N ASP A 358 -17.38 -0.59 1.71
CA ASP A 358 -17.13 -1.41 0.52
C ASP A 358 -17.97 -1.00 -0.71
N SER A 359 -18.96 -0.12 -0.54
CA SER A 359 -19.94 0.24 -1.57
C SER A 359 -19.78 1.64 -2.14
N TYR A 360 -18.72 2.37 -1.76
CA TYR A 360 -18.50 3.73 -2.25
C TYR A 360 -18.40 3.78 -3.78
N GLN A 361 -19.04 4.78 -4.38
CA GLN A 361 -18.88 5.09 -5.79
C GLN A 361 -18.72 6.60 -5.92
N ALA A 362 -17.57 7.04 -6.41
CA ALA A 362 -17.33 8.45 -6.71
C ALA A 362 -17.74 8.73 -8.18
N LYS A 363 -18.35 9.89 -8.44
CA LYS A 363 -18.51 10.43 -9.80
C LYS A 363 -17.40 11.45 -10.06
N VAL A 364 -16.45 11.09 -10.91
CA VAL A 364 -15.38 11.99 -11.37
C VAL A 364 -15.90 12.95 -12.45
N LYS A 365 -15.48 14.22 -12.38
CA LYS A 365 -15.68 15.21 -13.46
C LYS A 365 -14.57 15.10 -14.50
N ASP A 366 -14.90 15.26 -15.78
CA ASP A 366 -13.91 15.22 -16.86
C ASP A 366 -12.92 16.39 -16.75
N CYS A 367 -11.62 16.10 -16.95
CA CYS A 367 -10.58 17.12 -16.93
C CYS A 367 -10.55 17.94 -18.24
N PRO A 368 -10.65 19.28 -18.21
CA PRO A 368 -10.60 20.12 -19.40
C PRO A 368 -9.24 20.06 -20.14
N THR A 369 -8.13 19.92 -19.42
CA THR A 369 -6.77 20.02 -19.98
C THR A 369 -6.34 18.78 -20.77
N LEU A 370 -6.94 17.62 -20.50
CA LEU A 370 -6.61 16.38 -21.21
C LEU A 370 -7.30 16.26 -22.58
N ARG A 371 -8.28 17.12 -22.91
CA ARG A 371 -8.99 17.06 -24.21
C ARG A 371 -8.10 17.34 -25.43
N LYS A 372 -6.93 17.97 -25.24
CA LYS A 372 -5.94 18.22 -26.31
C LYS A 372 -4.70 17.32 -26.22
N ALA A 373 -4.62 16.49 -25.18
CA ALA A 373 -3.60 15.46 -25.04
C ALA A 373 -4.21 14.09 -25.38
N SER A 374 -4.81 13.98 -26.56
CA SER A 374 -5.00 12.67 -27.17
C SER A 374 -3.62 12.12 -27.53
N LEU A 375 -3.28 10.96 -26.96
CA LEU A 375 -2.16 10.12 -27.38
C LEU A 375 -2.09 9.94 -28.89
#